data_AF-A0A1Q4FCG5-F1
#
_entry.id   AF-A0A1Q4FCG5-F1
#
_cell.length_a   1.000
_cell.length_b   1.000
_cell.length_c   1.000
_cell.angle_alpha   90.00
_cell.angle_beta   90.00
_cell.angle_gamma   90.00
#
_symmetry.space_group_name_H-M   'P 1'
#
loop_
_entity.id
_entity.type
_entity.pdbx_description
1 polymer ?
#
loop_
_entity_poly.entity_id
_entity_poly.type
_entity_poly.pdbx_seq_one_letter_code
_entity_poly.pdbx_strand_id
1 'polypeptide(L)'
;MKKTVFFLSALFVLTAFTTVLTTWKNDPPHSQLGFTVTHLGISDVSGTFNNFNVAVTSSKKDFSDAVFDLTAEIGSIDTRVEQRNNHLKSADFFDVEKYPTMTFKSTSIEKAGKDKYKLSGNLTIRDITKPVTMDLVYRGTIENPQSKATTAGFQLTGTIKRSDFNVGPKFPAPMISDEVRIKADGEFIQK
;
A
#
# COMPACT_ATOMS: atom_id res chain seq x y z
N MET A 1 -45.28 -36.05 51.02
CA MET A 1 -43.97 -36.02 50.33
C MET A 1 -44.05 -35.01 49.18
N LYS A 2 -43.61 -33.76 49.39
CA LYS A 2 -43.64 -32.69 48.37
C LYS A 2 -42.20 -32.48 47.87
N LYS A 3 -41.94 -32.78 46.60
CA LYS A 3 -40.62 -32.61 45.97
C LYS A 3 -40.57 -31.22 45.31
N THR A 4 -39.80 -30.32 45.89
CA THR A 4 -39.51 -29.00 45.33
C THR A 4 -38.36 -29.14 44.33
N VAL A 5 -38.59 -28.81 43.07
CA VAL A 5 -37.57 -28.78 42.01
C VAL A 5 -37.08 -27.34 41.90
N PHE A 6 -35.80 -27.11 42.20
CA PHE A 6 -35.13 -25.83 41.96
C PHE A 6 -34.66 -25.77 40.50
N PHE A 7 -35.20 -24.83 39.72
CA PHE A 7 -34.65 -24.48 38.41
C PHE A 7 -33.54 -23.44 38.62
N LEU A 8 -32.29 -23.84 38.36
CA LEU A 8 -31.15 -22.93 38.33
C LEU A 8 -31.08 -22.31 36.92
N SER A 9 -31.54 -21.07 36.77
CA SER A 9 -31.36 -20.30 35.55
C SER A 9 -29.91 -19.79 35.47
N ALA A 10 -29.09 -20.44 34.64
CA ALA A 10 -27.73 -19.95 34.34
C ALA A 10 -27.82 -18.74 33.40
N LEU A 11 -27.52 -17.56 33.93
CA LEU A 11 -27.47 -16.31 33.16
C LEU A 11 -26.13 -16.26 32.41
N PHE A 12 -26.17 -16.59 31.10
CA PHE A 12 -25.01 -16.43 30.21
C PHE A 12 -24.85 -14.94 29.88
N VAL A 13 -23.88 -14.27 30.51
CA VAL A 13 -23.50 -12.90 30.15
C VAL A 13 -22.64 -12.97 28.89
N LEU A 14 -23.22 -12.62 27.74
CA LEU A 14 -22.47 -12.43 26.50
C LEU A 14 -21.70 -11.11 26.59
N THR A 15 -20.41 -11.16 26.90
CA THR A 15 -19.53 -10.00 26.75
C THR A 15 -19.21 -9.79 25.28
N ALA A 16 -19.79 -8.75 24.68
CA ALA A 16 -19.39 -8.28 23.36
C ALA A 16 -18.01 -7.61 23.47
N PHE A 17 -16.97 -8.24 22.91
CA PHE A 17 -15.68 -7.60 22.75
C PHE A 17 -15.74 -6.65 21.55
N THR A 18 -15.69 -5.35 21.80
CA THR A 18 -15.48 -4.35 20.74
C THR A 18 -14.00 -4.36 20.36
N THR A 19 -13.67 -4.80 19.15
CA THR A 19 -12.32 -4.65 18.60
C THR A 19 -12.07 -3.17 18.30
N VAL A 20 -11.18 -2.52 19.07
CA VAL A 20 -10.75 -1.15 18.77
C VAL A 20 -9.87 -1.20 17.51
N LEU A 21 -10.30 -0.50 16.47
CA LEU A 21 -9.54 -0.37 15.23
C LEU A 21 -8.68 0.89 15.29
N THR A 22 -7.36 0.72 15.28
CA THR A 22 -6.43 1.84 15.26
C THR A 22 -6.22 2.28 13.81
N THR A 23 -6.29 3.59 13.56
CA THR A 23 -6.01 4.18 12.24
C THR A 23 -4.65 4.88 12.25
N TRP A 24 -3.91 4.72 11.17
CA TRP A 24 -2.63 5.34 10.93
C TRP A 24 -2.64 6.04 9.57
N LYS A 25 -1.95 7.17 9.45
CA LYS A 25 -1.74 7.85 8.16
C LYS A 25 -0.26 8.04 7.90
N ASN A 26 0.15 7.91 6.65
CA ASN A 26 1.53 8.18 6.27
C ASN A 26 1.93 9.61 6.67
N ASP A 27 3.18 9.77 7.10
CA ASP A 27 3.83 11.05 7.30
C ASP A 27 4.51 11.48 6.00
N PRO A 28 3.99 12.49 5.27
CA PRO A 28 4.47 12.80 3.91
C PRO A 28 5.98 13.07 3.79
N PRO A 29 6.64 13.83 4.70
CA PRO A 29 8.09 14.07 4.62
C PRO A 29 8.95 12.82 4.85
N HIS A 30 8.41 11.77 5.48
CA HIS A 30 9.11 10.54 5.82
C HIS A 30 8.52 9.32 5.08
N SER A 31 7.86 9.57 3.95
CA SER A 31 7.30 8.53 3.10
C SER A 31 7.68 8.74 1.64
N GLN A 32 7.98 7.66 0.94
CA GLN A 32 8.32 7.67 -0.48
C GLN A 32 7.61 6.53 -1.21
N LEU A 33 6.96 6.85 -2.32
CA LEU A 33 6.41 5.87 -3.27
C LEU A 33 7.28 5.87 -4.54
N GLY A 34 8.21 4.91 -4.61
CA GLY A 34 9.19 4.82 -5.69
C GLY A 34 8.97 3.66 -6.65
N PHE A 35 9.46 3.83 -7.88
CA PHE A 35 9.53 2.78 -8.88
C PHE A 35 10.84 2.85 -9.67
N THR A 36 11.18 1.75 -10.33
CA THR A 36 12.31 1.65 -11.25
C THR A 36 11.92 0.82 -12.46
N VAL A 37 12.23 1.32 -13.64
CA VAL A 37 12.04 0.63 -14.92
C VAL A 37 13.35 0.63 -15.70
N THR A 38 13.69 -0.50 -16.32
CA THR A 38 14.92 -0.61 -17.11
C THR A 38 14.67 -0.11 -18.53
N HIS A 39 15.54 0.77 -19.02
CA HIS A 39 15.52 1.39 -20.33
C HIS A 39 16.59 0.75 -21.23
N LEU A 40 16.19 0.36 -22.43
CA LEU A 40 17.01 -0.32 -23.44
C LEU A 40 17.75 -1.58 -22.93
N GLY A 41 17.27 -2.17 -21.82
CA GLY A 41 17.92 -3.32 -21.17
C GLY A 41 19.28 -3.00 -20.50
N ILE A 42 19.70 -1.75 -20.46
CA ILE A 42 21.08 -1.37 -20.06
C ILE A 42 21.15 -0.38 -18.90
N SER A 43 20.08 0.38 -18.62
CA SER A 43 20.10 1.38 -17.55
C SER A 43 18.77 1.51 -16.85
N ASP A 44 18.82 1.82 -15.56
CA ASP A 44 17.62 2.00 -14.76
C ASP A 44 17.17 3.46 -14.74
N VAL A 45 15.88 3.65 -14.99
CA VAL A 45 15.17 4.91 -14.77
C VAL A 45 14.39 4.78 -13.48
N SER A 46 14.77 5.58 -12.49
CA SER A 46 14.04 5.70 -11.23
C SER A 46 13.04 6.85 -11.29
N GLY A 47 11.90 6.67 -10.62
CA GLY A 47 10.93 7.74 -10.41
C GLY A 47 10.15 7.57 -9.11
N THR A 48 9.42 8.62 -8.77
CA THR A 48 8.53 8.68 -7.59
C THR A 48 7.18 9.24 -7.97
N PHE A 49 6.17 8.98 -7.14
CA PHE A 49 4.97 9.80 -7.05
C PHE A 49 5.06 10.61 -5.76
N ASN A 50 5.15 11.93 -5.87
CA ASN A 50 5.45 12.79 -4.73
C ASN A 50 4.21 13.14 -3.90
N ASN A 51 3.01 13.02 -4.46
CA ASN A 51 1.75 13.25 -3.76
C ASN A 51 0.98 11.94 -3.66
N PHE A 52 0.95 11.38 -2.46
CA PHE A 52 0.17 10.18 -2.17
C PHE A 52 -0.24 10.14 -0.70
N ASN A 53 -1.33 9.43 -0.44
CA ASN A 53 -1.87 9.20 0.89
C ASN A 53 -2.04 7.71 1.10
N VAL A 54 -1.69 7.25 2.30
CA VAL A 54 -1.89 5.88 2.74
C VAL A 54 -2.57 5.89 4.10
N ALA A 55 -3.70 5.20 4.18
CA ALA A 55 -4.36 4.86 5.44
C ALA A 55 -4.08 3.40 5.77
N VAL A 56 -3.70 3.14 7.02
CA VAL A 56 -3.56 1.79 7.55
C VAL A 56 -4.50 1.64 8.73
N THR A 57 -5.28 0.58 8.74
CA THR A 57 -6.12 0.23 9.89
C THR A 57 -5.71 -1.14 10.42
N SER A 58 -5.66 -1.29 11.74
CA SER A 58 -5.25 -2.53 12.39
C SER A 58 -5.88 -2.64 13.77
N SER A 59 -6.41 -3.81 14.15
CA SER A 59 -6.85 -4.05 15.52
C SER A 59 -5.72 -4.64 16.39
N LYS A 60 -4.66 -5.15 15.76
CA LYS A 60 -3.50 -5.75 16.45
C LYS A 60 -2.27 -4.86 16.39
N LYS A 61 -1.46 -4.94 17.44
CA LYS A 61 -0.18 -4.21 17.54
C LYS A 61 0.90 -4.73 16.59
N ASP A 62 0.76 -5.96 16.10
CA ASP A 62 1.71 -6.59 15.18
C ASP A 62 1.35 -6.38 13.70
N PHE A 63 0.25 -5.69 13.43
CA PHE A 63 -0.29 -5.43 12.09
C PHE A 63 -0.65 -6.70 11.29
N SER A 64 -0.81 -7.85 11.94
CA SER A 64 -1.15 -9.11 11.27
C SER A 64 -2.57 -9.16 10.70
N ASP A 65 -3.40 -8.15 10.99
CA ASP A 65 -4.73 -7.93 10.42
C ASP A 65 -4.84 -6.58 9.69
N ALA A 66 -3.71 -5.96 9.37
CA ALA A 66 -3.70 -4.61 8.84
C ALA A 66 -4.30 -4.52 7.43
N VAL A 67 -5.10 -3.48 7.21
CA VAL A 67 -5.64 -3.11 5.91
C VAL A 67 -4.97 -1.82 5.44
N PHE A 68 -4.36 -1.86 4.26
CA PHE A 68 -3.70 -0.75 3.59
C PHE A 68 -4.58 -0.21 2.46
N ASP A 69 -4.79 1.10 2.44
CA ASP A 69 -5.49 1.83 1.39
C ASP A 69 -4.62 3.00 0.92
N LEU A 70 -4.15 2.94 -0.32
CA LEU A 70 -3.27 3.91 -0.96
C LEU A 70 -4.01 4.62 -2.09
N THR A 71 -3.85 5.94 -2.15
CA THR A 71 -4.16 6.75 -3.34
C THR A 71 -2.94 7.62 -3.67
N ALA A 72 -2.48 7.56 -4.92
CA ALA A 72 -1.38 8.38 -5.43
C ALA A 72 -1.85 9.23 -6.61
N GLU A 73 -1.45 10.50 -6.65
CA GLU A 73 -1.75 11.40 -7.76
C GLU A 73 -0.74 11.19 -8.89
N ILE A 74 -1.24 10.81 -10.07
CA ILE A 74 -0.40 10.59 -11.26
C ILE A 74 0.35 11.87 -11.67
N GLY A 75 -0.29 13.03 -11.50
CA GLY A 75 0.30 14.33 -11.81
C GLY A 75 1.57 14.66 -11.01
N SER A 76 1.81 13.96 -9.90
CA SER A 76 2.98 14.12 -9.04
C SER A 76 4.17 13.24 -9.44
N ILE A 77 4.09 12.55 -10.58
CA ILE A 77 5.18 11.71 -11.07
C ILE A 77 6.45 12.54 -11.33
N ASP A 78 7.57 12.06 -10.80
CA ASP A 78 8.87 12.69 -10.96
C ASP A 78 9.97 11.67 -11.25
N THR A 79 10.63 11.85 -12.39
CA THR A 79 11.80 11.09 -12.82
C THR A 79 13.05 11.98 -12.94
N ARG A 80 12.99 13.21 -12.39
CA ARG A 80 14.00 14.28 -12.49
C ARG A 80 14.23 14.82 -13.90
N VAL A 81 13.37 14.48 -14.85
CA VAL A 81 13.42 14.95 -16.24
C VAL A 81 12.04 15.44 -16.64
N GLU A 82 11.86 16.76 -16.70
CA GLU A 82 10.55 17.38 -16.90
C GLU A 82 9.84 16.91 -18.18
N GLN A 83 10.56 16.84 -19.30
CA GLN A 83 9.99 16.35 -20.57
C GLN A 83 9.47 14.92 -20.45
N ARG A 84 10.18 14.05 -19.74
CA ARG A 84 9.75 12.67 -19.49
C ARG A 84 8.56 12.63 -18.53
N ASN A 85 8.56 13.46 -17.48
CA ASN A 85 7.42 13.58 -16.58
C ASN A 85 6.15 13.99 -17.34
N ASN A 86 6.26 14.94 -18.26
CA ASN A 86 5.14 15.38 -19.10
C ASN A 86 4.68 14.28 -20.06
N HIS A 87 5.60 13.51 -20.66
CA HIS A 87 5.24 12.39 -21.53
C HIS A 87 4.53 11.26 -20.77
N LEU A 88 5.01 10.92 -19.56
CA LEU A 88 4.38 9.91 -18.70
C LEU A 88 2.93 10.28 -18.30
N LYS A 89 2.63 11.58 -18.18
CA LYS A 89 1.27 12.07 -17.88
C LYS A 89 0.31 11.96 -19.08
N SER A 90 0.83 11.89 -20.30
CA SER A 90 0.01 11.86 -21.52
C SER A 90 -0.75 10.54 -21.72
N ALA A 91 -1.66 10.52 -22.69
CA ALA A 91 -2.44 9.34 -23.09
C ALA A 91 -1.60 8.16 -23.61
N ASP A 92 -0.32 8.38 -23.94
CA ASP A 92 0.59 7.29 -24.30
C ASP A 92 0.97 6.41 -23.09
N PHE A 93 0.84 6.93 -21.87
CA PHE A 93 1.21 6.25 -20.62
C PHE A 93 0.06 6.25 -19.61
N PHE A 94 0.08 7.15 -18.62
CA PHE A 94 -0.88 7.13 -17.51
C PHE A 94 -2.19 7.86 -17.82
N ASP A 95 -2.21 8.74 -18.82
CA ASP A 95 -3.41 9.49 -19.22
C ASP A 95 -4.04 10.25 -18.04
N VAL A 96 -3.26 11.15 -17.41
CA VAL A 96 -3.60 11.81 -16.14
C VAL A 96 -4.90 12.60 -16.19
N GLU A 97 -5.23 13.16 -17.35
CA GLU A 97 -6.46 13.93 -17.54
C GLU A 97 -7.71 13.05 -17.37
N LYS A 98 -7.63 11.77 -17.78
CA LYS A 98 -8.72 10.81 -17.64
C LYS A 98 -8.64 10.01 -16.34
N TYR A 99 -7.42 9.71 -15.89
CA TYR A 99 -7.15 8.89 -14.71
C TYR A 99 -6.14 9.61 -13.79
N PRO A 100 -6.61 10.59 -12.99
CA PRO A 100 -5.73 11.43 -12.20
C PRO A 100 -5.05 10.69 -11.03
N THR A 101 -5.57 9.52 -10.65
CA THR A 101 -5.11 8.76 -9.50
C THR A 101 -4.82 7.29 -9.82
N MET A 102 -3.87 6.73 -9.08
CA MET A 102 -3.62 5.30 -8.93
C MET A 102 -4.03 4.88 -7.52
N THR A 103 -4.66 3.72 -7.38
CA THR A 103 -5.12 3.23 -6.07
C THR A 103 -4.67 1.81 -5.79
N PHE A 104 -4.42 1.50 -4.51
CA PHE A 104 -4.21 0.14 -4.06
C PHE A 104 -5.02 -0.11 -2.79
N LYS A 105 -5.75 -1.23 -2.76
CA LYS A 105 -6.47 -1.68 -1.57
C LYS A 105 -6.11 -3.12 -1.23
N SER A 106 -5.54 -3.33 -0.06
CA SER A 106 -5.16 -4.67 0.39
C SER A 106 -6.38 -5.56 0.58
N THR A 107 -6.24 -6.82 0.22
CA THR A 107 -7.24 -7.88 0.42
C THR A 107 -6.78 -8.92 1.43
N SER A 108 -5.47 -9.12 1.59
CA SER A 108 -4.91 -10.00 2.62
C SER A 108 -3.50 -9.58 3.01
N ILE A 109 -3.14 -9.92 4.26
CA ILE A 109 -1.77 -9.84 4.76
C ILE A 109 -1.41 -11.19 5.40
N GLU A 110 -0.32 -11.79 4.94
CA GLU A 110 0.10 -13.13 5.35
C GLU A 110 1.51 -13.09 5.92
N LYS A 111 1.73 -13.75 7.05
CA LYS A 111 3.04 -13.76 7.71
C LYS A 111 4.05 -14.58 6.87
N ALA A 112 5.18 -13.96 6.56
CA ALA A 112 6.26 -14.55 5.77
C ALA A 112 7.60 -14.65 6.54
N GLY A 113 7.56 -14.41 7.86
CA GLY A 113 8.72 -14.46 8.74
C GLY A 113 8.57 -13.54 9.93
N LYS A 114 9.67 -13.31 10.66
CA LYS A 114 9.72 -12.25 11.67
C LYS A 114 9.66 -10.89 10.97
N ASP A 115 8.65 -10.09 11.31
CA ASP A 115 8.41 -8.74 10.80
C ASP A 115 8.29 -8.64 9.25
N LYS A 116 8.00 -9.77 8.60
CA LYS A 116 7.84 -9.87 7.14
C LYS A 116 6.47 -10.42 6.80
N TYR A 117 5.85 -9.84 5.78
CA TYR A 117 4.52 -10.20 5.32
C TYR A 117 4.45 -10.23 3.80
N LYS A 118 3.56 -11.05 3.25
CA LYS A 118 3.05 -10.90 1.89
C LYS A 118 1.77 -10.08 1.97
N LEU A 119 1.78 -8.91 1.34
CA LEU A 119 0.63 -8.02 1.24
C LEU A 119 0.00 -8.18 -0.14
N SER A 120 -1.19 -8.77 -0.20
CA SER A 120 -1.95 -8.89 -1.45
C SER A 120 -3.04 -7.84 -1.50
N GLY A 121 -3.32 -7.32 -2.70
CA GLY A 121 -4.38 -6.35 -2.88
C GLY A 121 -4.67 -6.05 -4.34
N ASN A 122 -5.69 -5.24 -4.55
CA ASN A 122 -6.12 -4.79 -5.86
C ASN A 122 -5.43 -3.46 -6.17
N LEU A 123 -4.55 -3.46 -7.16
CA LEU A 123 -3.92 -2.27 -7.73
C LEU A 123 -4.74 -1.82 -8.93
N THR A 124 -5.12 -0.55 -8.97
CA THR A 124 -5.81 0.07 -10.10
C THR A 124 -4.92 1.15 -10.70
N ILE A 125 -4.59 1.00 -11.97
CA ILE A 125 -3.86 1.98 -12.78
C ILE A 125 -4.69 2.19 -14.04
N ARG A 126 -5.00 3.46 -14.35
CA ARG A 126 -6.00 3.82 -15.36
C ARG A 126 -7.38 3.25 -14.98
N ASP A 127 -8.04 2.54 -15.90
CA ASP A 127 -9.29 1.81 -15.70
C ASP A 127 -9.10 0.31 -15.43
N ILE A 128 -7.87 -0.14 -15.24
CA ILE A 128 -7.57 -1.56 -15.09
C ILE A 128 -7.19 -1.87 -13.64
N THR A 129 -7.95 -2.78 -13.02
CA THR A 129 -7.66 -3.33 -11.69
C THR A 129 -7.08 -4.74 -11.82
N LYS A 130 -5.95 -4.99 -11.14
CA LYS A 130 -5.31 -6.32 -11.07
C LYS A 130 -4.96 -6.69 -9.62
N PRO A 131 -5.11 -7.96 -9.23
CA PRO A 131 -4.55 -8.44 -7.98
C PRO A 131 -3.02 -8.47 -8.09
N VAL A 132 -2.34 -7.96 -7.07
CA VAL A 132 -0.88 -7.98 -6.94
C VAL A 132 -0.50 -8.41 -5.53
N THR A 133 0.65 -9.05 -5.40
CA THR A 133 1.23 -9.44 -4.10
C THR A 133 2.61 -8.84 -3.97
N MET A 134 2.84 -8.15 -2.86
CA MET A 134 4.06 -7.42 -2.55
C MET A 134 4.69 -7.95 -1.27
N ASP A 135 6.01 -7.80 -1.15
CA ASP A 135 6.74 -8.04 0.08
C ASP A 135 6.65 -6.81 0.97
N LEU A 136 6.17 -6.99 2.20
CA LEU A 136 6.06 -5.95 3.21
C LEU A 136 6.96 -6.30 4.40
N VAL A 137 7.75 -5.34 4.85
CA VAL A 137 8.59 -5.43 6.04
C VAL A 137 8.12 -4.40 7.05
N TYR A 138 7.74 -4.85 8.23
CA TYR A 138 7.48 -4.00 9.37
C TYR A 138 8.80 -3.62 10.03
N ARG A 139 9.05 -2.31 10.20
CA ARG A 139 10.31 -1.77 10.73
C ARG A 139 10.26 -1.46 12.23
N GLY A 140 9.11 -1.67 12.85
CA GLY A 140 8.87 -1.40 14.27
C GLY A 140 7.93 -0.21 14.48
N THR A 141 7.57 -0.02 15.75
CA THR A 141 6.78 1.10 16.23
C THR A 141 7.56 1.79 17.35
N ILE A 142 7.64 3.11 17.29
CA ILE A 142 8.30 3.95 18.27
C ILE A 142 7.37 5.09 18.71
N GLU A 143 7.68 5.73 19.82
CA GLU A 143 7.21 7.08 20.08
C GLU A 143 8.18 8.05 19.39
N ASN A 144 7.68 8.87 18.47
CA ASN A 144 8.51 9.84 17.77
C ASN A 144 9.09 10.85 18.78
N PRO A 145 10.42 11.02 18.87
CA PRO A 145 11.03 11.86 19.90
C PRO A 145 10.58 13.33 19.87
N GLN A 146 10.25 13.85 18.69
CA GLN A 146 9.88 15.24 18.46
C GLN A 146 8.38 15.47 18.58
N SER A 147 7.56 14.71 17.86
CA SER A 147 6.10 14.90 17.86
C SER A 147 5.39 14.21 19.02
N LYS A 148 6.07 13.30 19.73
CA LYS A 148 5.49 12.40 20.75
C LYS A 148 4.38 11.50 20.24
N ALA A 149 4.14 11.47 18.93
CA ALA A 149 3.16 10.59 18.33
C ALA A 149 3.70 9.17 18.23
N THR A 150 2.82 8.18 18.39
CA THR A 150 3.18 6.79 18.08
C THR A 150 3.30 6.64 16.56
N THR A 151 4.47 6.17 16.11
CA THR A 151 4.84 6.06 14.70
C THR A 151 5.27 4.63 14.36
N ALA A 152 4.70 4.06 13.31
CA ALA A 152 5.07 2.75 12.77
C ALA A 152 5.78 2.90 11.41
N GLY A 153 6.81 2.10 11.17
CA GLY A 153 7.55 2.10 9.91
C GLY A 153 7.29 0.85 9.06
N PHE A 154 7.15 1.03 7.74
CA PHE A 154 7.02 -0.06 6.79
C PHE A 154 7.88 0.15 5.55
N GLN A 155 8.33 -0.95 4.96
CA GLN A 155 8.90 -0.98 3.61
C GLN A 155 8.14 -2.00 2.76
N LEU A 156 7.77 -1.60 1.56
CA LEU A 156 7.12 -2.45 0.57
C LEU A 156 8.01 -2.59 -0.67
N THR A 157 8.15 -3.80 -1.18
CA THR A 157 8.84 -4.09 -2.44
C THR A 157 8.03 -5.05 -3.29
N GLY A 158 8.13 -4.91 -4.60
CA GLY A 158 7.62 -5.93 -5.52
C GLY A 158 7.83 -5.56 -6.97
N THR A 159 7.20 -6.30 -7.86
CA THR A 159 7.32 -6.09 -9.30
C THR A 159 5.96 -6.29 -9.95
N ILE A 160 5.60 -5.38 -10.84
CA ILE A 160 4.41 -5.47 -11.68
C ILE A 160 4.81 -5.43 -13.14
N LYS A 161 3.89 -5.76 -14.04
CA LYS A 161 4.05 -5.54 -15.48
C LYS A 161 3.25 -4.34 -15.92
N ARG A 162 3.85 -3.42 -16.66
CA ARG A 162 3.14 -2.24 -17.19
C ARG A 162 2.12 -2.64 -18.26
N SER A 163 2.37 -3.72 -19.00
CA SER A 163 1.44 -4.30 -19.97
C SER A 163 0.12 -4.75 -19.34
N ASP A 164 0.12 -5.23 -18.09
CA ASP A 164 -1.08 -5.64 -17.37
C ASP A 164 -2.07 -4.48 -17.15
N PHE A 165 -1.57 -3.24 -17.18
CA PHE A 165 -2.32 -2.01 -16.96
C PHE A 165 -2.40 -1.11 -18.20
N ASN A 166 -1.97 -1.62 -19.36
CA ASN A 166 -1.95 -0.88 -20.62
C ASN A 166 -1.19 0.47 -20.52
N VAL A 167 -0.07 0.49 -19.79
CA VAL A 167 0.78 1.69 -19.65
C VAL A 167 1.94 1.63 -20.64
N GLY A 168 1.98 2.56 -21.58
CA GLY A 168 3.00 2.61 -22.64
C GLY A 168 2.89 1.52 -23.70
N PRO A 169 1.70 1.10 -24.19
CA PRO A 169 1.56 -0.05 -25.10
C PRO A 169 2.29 0.13 -26.44
N LYS A 170 2.56 1.37 -26.84
CA LYS A 170 3.33 1.72 -28.05
C LYS A 170 4.83 1.47 -27.92
N PHE A 171 5.33 1.29 -26.69
CA PHE A 171 6.74 1.09 -26.40
C PHE A 171 6.99 -0.39 -26.13
N PRO A 172 7.78 -1.12 -26.92
CA PRO A 172 8.02 -2.55 -26.71
C PRO A 172 9.01 -2.82 -25.57
N ALA A 173 8.97 -4.03 -25.00
CA ALA A 173 9.78 -4.43 -23.84
C ALA A 173 11.31 -4.20 -24.01
N PRO A 174 11.93 -4.42 -25.19
CA PRO A 174 13.35 -4.12 -25.37
C PRO A 174 13.70 -2.64 -25.24
N MET A 175 12.74 -1.72 -25.44
CA MET A 175 12.95 -0.28 -25.32
C MET A 175 12.69 0.19 -23.88
N ILE A 176 11.55 -0.22 -23.32
CA ILE A 176 11.16 0.05 -21.93
C ILE A 176 10.72 -1.28 -21.37
N SER A 177 11.42 -1.78 -20.34
CA SER A 177 11.10 -3.07 -19.71
C SER A 177 9.61 -3.18 -19.40
N ASP A 178 9.05 -4.37 -19.59
CA ASP A 178 7.67 -4.63 -19.16
C ASP A 178 7.59 -4.69 -17.63
N GLU A 179 8.66 -5.15 -16.97
CA GLU A 179 8.76 -5.19 -15.52
C GLU A 179 9.07 -3.81 -14.93
N VAL A 180 8.24 -3.43 -13.96
CA VAL A 180 8.41 -2.23 -13.13
C VAL A 180 8.61 -2.70 -11.69
N ARG A 181 9.79 -2.41 -11.15
CA ARG A 181 10.11 -2.68 -9.75
C ARG A 181 9.56 -1.55 -8.89
N ILE A 182 8.91 -1.90 -7.79
CA ILE A 182 8.31 -0.96 -6.85
C ILE A 182 9.10 -1.05 -5.54
N LYS A 183 9.41 0.11 -4.97
CA LYS A 183 9.91 0.24 -3.60
C LYS A 183 9.25 1.43 -2.95
N ALA A 184 8.54 1.19 -1.86
CA ALA A 184 7.98 2.23 -1.03
C ALA A 184 8.48 2.10 0.41
N ASP A 185 8.74 3.23 1.05
CA ASP A 185 9.07 3.32 2.47
C ASP A 185 8.11 4.33 3.08
N GLY A 186 7.61 4.05 4.28
CA GLY A 186 6.67 4.95 4.92
C GLY A 186 6.74 4.89 6.43
N GLU A 187 6.76 6.05 7.04
CA GLU A 187 6.40 6.25 8.44
C GLU A 187 4.92 6.59 8.55
N PHE A 188 4.25 6.06 9.56
CA PHE A 188 2.82 6.17 9.74
C PHE A 188 2.51 6.63 11.15
N ILE A 189 1.78 7.73 11.28
CA ILE A 189 1.41 8.35 12.55
C ILE A 189 0.03 7.84 12.96
N GLN A 190 -0.07 7.30 14.18
CA GLN A 190 -1.35 6.92 14.78
C GLN A 190 -2.26 8.15 14.92
N LYS A 191 -3.54 8.00 14.57
CA LYS A 191 -4.56 9.05 14.65
C LYS A 191 -5.53 8.84 15.80
#